data_AF-A0A945LW02-F1
#
_entry.id   AF-A0A945LW02-F1
#
_cell.length_a   1.000
_cell.length_b   1.000
_cell.length_c   1.000
_cell.angle_alpha   90.00
_cell.angle_beta   90.00
_cell.angle_gamma   90.00
#
_symmetry.space_group_name_H-M   'P 1'
#
loop_
_entity.id
_entity.type
_entity.pdbx_description
1 polymer ?
#
loop_
_entity_poly.entity_id
_entity_poly.type
_entity_poly.pdbx_seq_one_letter_code
_entity_poly.pdbx_strand_id
1 'polypeptide(L)' 'DPTPSKGDIEMTKEVKDAAEKMGISVHDHLIIGRDGHTSLRAEGLI' A
#
# COMPACT_ATOMS: atom_id res chain seq x y z
N ASP A 1 -7.58 -9.41 -10.77
CA ASP A 1 -6.80 -10.02 -9.69
C ASP A 1 -6.15 -8.89 -8.91
N PRO A 2 -6.52 -8.66 -7.64
CA PRO A 2 -5.95 -7.60 -6.82
C PRO A 2 -4.62 -8.01 -6.14
N THR A 3 -3.95 -9.06 -6.62
CA THR A 3 -2.65 -9.48 -6.09
C THR A 3 -1.60 -8.36 -6.26
N PRO A 4 -0.93 -7.94 -5.17
CA PRO A 4 0.08 -6.88 -5.23
C PRO A 4 1.32 -7.33 -5.99
N SER A 5 1.86 -6.43 -6.81
CA SER A 5 3.18 -6.61 -7.43
C SER A 5 4.29 -6.10 -6.50
N LYS A 6 5.54 -6.45 -6.80
CA LYS A 6 6.71 -5.87 -6.10
C LYS A 6 6.77 -4.35 -6.25
N GLY A 7 6.42 -3.82 -7.43
CA GLY A 7 6.44 -2.39 -7.70
C GLY A 7 5.42 -1.63 -6.85
N ASP A 8 4.24 -2.21 -6.60
CA ASP A 8 3.24 -1.60 -5.71
C ASP A 8 3.77 -1.46 -4.28
N ILE A 9 4.46 -2.49 -3.78
CA ILE A 9 5.02 -2.51 -2.43
C ILE A 9 6.16 -1.49 -2.30
N GLU A 10 7.11 -1.48 -3.24
CA GLU A 10 8.26 -0.57 -3.22
C GLU A 10 7.81 0.89 -3.30
N MET A 11 6.94 1.21 -4.27
CA MET A 11 6.39 2.56 -4.41
C MET A 11 5.62 3.02 -3.17
N THR A 12 4.82 2.13 -2.55
CA THR A 12 4.06 2.48 -1.34
C THR A 12 4.98 2.77 -0.16
N LYS A 13 6.09 2.03 -0.02
CA LYS A 13 7.09 2.29 1.03
C LYS A 13 7.74 3.65 0.84
N GLU A 14 8.14 4.00 -0.38
CA GLU A 14 8.70 5.33 -0.67
C GLU A 14 7.71 6.46 -0.35
N VAL A 15 6.45 6.30 -0.73
CA VAL A 15 5.38 7.27 -0.41
C VAL A 15 5.15 7.38 1.10
N LYS A 16 5.11 6.24 1.81
CA LYS A 16 4.95 6.20 3.28
C LYS A 16 6.11 6.92 3.97
N ASP A 17 7.34 6.64 3.59
CA ASP A 17 8.54 7.27 4.16
C ASP A 17 8.54 8.79 3.93
N ALA A 18 8.06 9.24 2.78
CA ALA A 18 7.91 10.67 2.49
C ALA A 18 6.80 11.31 3.34
N ALA A 19 5.64 10.65 3.45
CA ALA A 19 4.50 11.14 4.23
C ALA A 19 4.84 11.24 5.73
N GLU A 20 5.58 10.28 6.29
CA GLU A 20 6.00 10.28 7.69
C GLU A 20 6.86 11.51 8.03
N LYS A 21 7.77 11.92 7.14
CA LYS A 21 8.58 13.15 7.31
C LYS A 21 7.74 14.43 7.34
N MET A 22 6.54 14.37 6.76
CA MET A 22 5.57 15.46 6.76
C MET A 22 4.56 15.37 7.91
N GLY A 23 4.70 14.37 8.79
CA GLY A 23 3.74 14.12 9.87
C GLY A 23 2.40 13.56 9.37
N ILE A 24 2.36 12.97 8.18
CA ILE A 24 1.17 12.40 7.56
C ILE A 24 1.25 10.87 7.65
N SER A 25 0.22 10.24 8.20
CA SER A 25 0.13 8.79 8.26
C SER A 25 -0.49 8.20 6.99
N VAL A 26 0.20 7.23 6.37
CA VAL A 26 -0.41 6.34 5.37
C VAL A 26 -1.07 5.19 6.11
N HIS A 27 -2.41 5.17 6.11
CA HIS A 27 -3.17 4.17 6.85
C HIS A 27 -3.22 2.82 6.14
N ASP A 28 -3.31 2.82 4.82
CA ASP A 28 -3.36 1.60 4.03
C ASP A 28 -3.13 1.90 2.55
N HIS A 29 -2.85 0.85 1.77
CA HIS A 29 -2.93 0.84 0.32
C HIS A 29 -3.86 -0.30 -0.10
N LEU A 30 -4.97 0.07 -0.73
CA LEU A 30 -5.97 -0.88 -1.23
C LEU A 30 -5.83 -1.04 -2.74
N ILE A 31 -5.55 -2.27 -3.19
CA ILE A 31 -5.60 -2.63 -4.61
C ILE A 31 -6.99 -3.19 -4.91
N ILE A 32 -7.75 -2.50 -5.76
CA ILE A 32 -9.15 -2.85 -6.06
C ILE A 32 -9.22 -3.57 -7.40
N GLY A 33 -9.79 -4.77 -7.40
CA GLY A 33 -10.12 -5.55 -8.60
C GLY A 33 -11.62 -5.70 -8.79
N ARG A 34 -12.03 -6.29 -9.92
CA ARG A 34 -13.45 -6.48 -10.27
C ARG A 34 -14.26 -7.23 -9.20
N ASP A 35 -13.65 -8.26 -8.61
CA ASP A 35 -14.33 -9.20 -7.72
C ASP A 35 -13.80 -9.13 -6.27
N GLY A 36 -13.03 -8.10 -5.91
CA GLY A 36 -12.47 -7.97 -4.55
C GLY A 36 -11.36 -6.93 -4.42
N HIS A 37 -10.69 -6.93 -3.27
CA HIS A 37 -9.57 -6.04 -2.98
C HIS A 37 -8.51 -6.72 -2.12
N THR A 38 -7.29 -6.16 -2.14
CA THR A 38 -6.20 -6.54 -1.24
C THR A 38 -5.73 -5.30 -0.48
N SER A 39 -5.50 -5.44 0.82
CA SER A 39 -4.92 -4.41 1.68
C SER A 39 -3.45 -4.74 1.94
N LEU A 40 -2.54 -3.84 1.56
CA LEU A 40 -1.12 -4.03 1.86
C LEU A 40 -0.86 -4.04 3.38
N ARG A 41 -1.63 -3.27 4.17
CA ARG A 41 -1.51 -3.29 5.64
C ARG A 41 -1.98 -4.62 6.23
N ALA A 42 -3.12 -5.15 5.78
CA ALA A 42 -3.66 -6.41 6.30
C ALA A 42 -2.72 -7.60 5.98
N GLU A 43 -2.03 -7.54 4.83
CA GLU A 43 -1.01 -8.51 4.43
C GLU A 43 0.35 -8.29 5.12
N GLY A 44 0.50 -7.24 5.96
CA GLY A 44 1.74 -6.94 6.68
C GLY A 44 2.87 -6.43 5.80
N LEU A 45 2.56 -5.85 4.63
CA LEU A 45 3.53 -5.37 3.65
C LEU A 45 3.96 -3.91 3.88
N ILE A 46 3.19 -3.15 4.67
CA ILE A 46 3.44 -1.75 5.05
C ILE A 46 3.08 -1.46 6.51
#